data_AF-A0A959K0V9-F1
#
_entry.id   AF-A0A959K0V9-F1
#
_cell.length_a   1.000
_cell.length_b   1.000
_cell.length_c   1.000
_cell.angle_alpha   90.00
_cell.angle_beta   90.00
_cell.angle_gamma   90.00
#
_symmetry.space_group_name_H-M   'P 1'
#
loop_
_entity.id
_entity.type
_entity.pdbx_description
1 polymer ?
#
loop_
_entity_poly.entity_id
_entity_poly.type
_entity_poly.pdbx_seq_one_letter_code
_entity_poly.pdbx_strand_id
1 'polypeptide(L)'
;MLRFSLFAILLLNIHLTTAQTKDDIIAVIKSASELPELEPLFQVEMNSGPTMVLAKSDRLSSGSNVVEKEFWSLTSDDFWGFDRPVRIMTEQEANFEGVEREKMVSLSISFAGDQCNLGFTSTLEEGTRFFQGWISLDRSGFDWKVTGKNIRSR
;
A
#
# COMPACT_ATOMS: atom_id res chain seq x y z
N MET A 1 -13.62 44.77 -28.47
CA MET A 1 -14.33 44.39 -27.23
C MET A 1 -14.36 42.87 -27.12
N LEU A 2 -13.20 42.23 -26.88
CA LEU A 2 -13.06 40.78 -27.11
C LEU A 2 -11.81 40.18 -26.41
N ARG A 3 -11.58 40.43 -25.11
CA ARG A 3 -10.40 39.88 -24.40
C ARG A 3 -10.57 39.62 -22.89
N PHE A 4 -11.79 39.36 -22.41
CA PHE A 4 -11.99 39.12 -20.96
C PHE A 4 -12.67 37.80 -20.57
N SER A 5 -13.07 36.95 -21.51
CA SER A 5 -13.84 35.72 -21.17
C SER A 5 -13.06 34.41 -21.22
N LEU A 6 -11.73 34.40 -21.46
CA LEU A 6 -10.95 33.14 -21.42
C LEU A 6 -10.27 32.87 -20.06
N PHE A 7 -10.16 33.86 -19.17
CA PHE A 7 -9.50 33.67 -17.87
C PHE A 7 -10.41 33.01 -16.82
N ALA A 8 -11.72 33.08 -16.99
CA ALA A 8 -12.68 32.49 -16.05
C ALA A 8 -12.87 30.97 -16.23
N ILE A 9 -12.53 30.41 -17.40
CA ILE A 9 -12.65 28.97 -17.67
C ILE A 9 -11.40 28.21 -17.21
N LEU A 10 -10.26 28.88 -17.01
CA LEU A 10 -9.04 28.25 -16.48
C LEU A 10 -9.05 28.10 -14.95
N LEU A 11 -9.93 28.81 -14.24
CA LEU A 11 -10.10 28.71 -12.78
C LEU A 11 -11.13 27.65 -12.36
N LEU A 12 -11.78 26.99 -13.33
CA LEU A 12 -12.81 25.98 -13.08
C LEU A 12 -12.26 24.53 -12.98
N ASN A 13 -10.98 24.37 -12.60
CA ASN A 13 -10.31 23.07 -12.49
C ASN A 13 -9.54 22.87 -11.17
N ILE A 14 -9.94 23.51 -10.07
CA ILE A 14 -9.28 23.31 -8.77
C ILE A 14 -10.29 22.97 -7.66
N HIS A 15 -11.31 22.20 -8.04
CA HIS A 15 -11.88 21.21 -7.13
C HIS A 15 -11.54 19.84 -7.69
N LEU A 16 -10.22 19.55 -7.77
CA LEU A 16 -9.75 18.17 -7.78
C LEU A 16 -10.23 17.56 -6.45
N THR A 17 -11.40 16.96 -6.51
CA THR A 17 -11.84 15.98 -5.54
C THR A 17 -10.70 15.00 -5.34
N THR A 18 -10.17 15.02 -4.12
CA THR A 18 -9.08 14.23 -3.55
C THR A 18 -9.45 12.75 -3.47
N ALA A 19 -9.88 12.17 -4.60
CA ALA A 19 -10.05 10.74 -4.71
C ALA A 19 -8.64 10.14 -4.80
N GLN A 20 -8.29 9.34 -3.79
CA GLN A 20 -7.01 8.64 -3.77
C GLN A 20 -6.96 7.67 -4.94
N THR A 21 -5.83 7.67 -5.64
CA THR A 21 -5.63 6.88 -6.84
C THR A 21 -4.95 5.55 -6.52
N LYS A 22 -4.99 4.63 -7.49
CA LYS A 22 -4.15 3.43 -7.48
C LYS A 22 -2.67 3.77 -7.23
N ASP A 23 -2.17 4.82 -7.88
CA ASP A 23 -0.78 5.26 -7.76
C ASP A 23 -0.46 5.76 -6.34
N ASP A 24 -1.40 6.44 -5.67
CA ASP A 24 -1.22 6.86 -4.27
C ASP A 24 -1.07 5.63 -3.34
N ILE A 25 -1.84 4.57 -3.58
CA ILE A 25 -1.74 3.32 -2.81
C ILE A 25 -0.38 2.66 -3.05
N ILE A 26 0.05 2.54 -4.32
CA ILE A 26 1.35 1.96 -4.68
C ILE A 26 2.49 2.77 -4.04
N ALA A 27 2.42 4.10 -4.12
CA ALA A 27 3.45 4.98 -3.56
C ALA A 27 3.54 4.88 -2.03
N VAL A 28 2.41 4.76 -1.32
CA VAL A 28 2.39 4.52 0.13
C VAL A 28 3.03 3.18 0.48
N ILE A 29 2.65 2.10 -0.24
CA ILE A 29 3.23 0.76 -0.01
C ILE A 29 4.73 0.79 -0.28
N LYS A 30 5.18 1.48 -1.34
CA LYS A 30 6.60 1.67 -1.67
C LYS A 30 7.34 2.38 -0.54
N SER A 31 6.84 3.52 -0.12
CA SER A 31 7.47 4.34 0.92
C SER A 31 7.58 3.59 2.25
N ALA A 32 6.60 2.73 2.55
CA ALA A 32 6.64 1.87 3.72
C ALA A 32 7.62 0.69 3.56
N SER A 33 7.63 0.03 2.40
CA SER A 33 8.43 -1.18 2.15
C SER A 33 9.95 -0.92 2.13
N GLU A 34 10.35 0.33 1.93
CA GLU A 34 11.73 0.81 2.02
C GLU A 34 12.22 0.98 3.48
N LEU A 35 11.34 0.87 4.48
CA LEU A 35 11.73 0.95 5.89
C LEU A 35 12.49 -0.32 6.32
N PRO A 36 13.69 -0.19 6.92
CA PRO A 36 14.45 -1.35 7.41
C PRO A 36 13.69 -2.19 8.44
N GLU A 37 12.79 -1.57 9.22
CA GLU A 37 11.99 -2.30 10.19
C GLU A 37 11.00 -3.28 9.56
N LEU A 38 10.67 -3.13 8.27
CA LEU A 38 9.78 -4.06 7.55
C LEU A 38 10.53 -5.22 6.89
N GLU A 39 11.85 -5.31 7.07
CA GLU A 39 12.65 -6.47 6.62
C GLU A 39 11.99 -7.83 6.90
N PRO A 40 11.43 -8.08 8.10
CA PRO A 40 10.82 -9.38 8.41
C PRO A 40 9.59 -9.73 7.55
N LEU A 41 8.97 -8.77 6.86
CA LEU A 41 7.84 -9.03 5.97
C LEU A 41 8.27 -9.66 4.63
N PHE A 42 9.54 -9.58 4.27
CA PHE A 42 10.11 -10.18 3.08
C PHE A 42 10.65 -11.57 3.37
N GLN A 43 9.77 -12.43 3.86
CA GLN A 43 10.12 -13.77 4.37
C GLN A 43 9.68 -14.91 3.44
N VAL A 44 8.89 -14.61 2.41
CA VAL A 44 8.42 -15.65 1.48
C VAL A 44 9.45 -15.81 0.37
N GLU A 45 10.14 -16.95 0.37
CA GLU A 45 11.06 -17.30 -0.71
C GLU A 45 10.31 -17.60 -2.01
N MET A 46 10.58 -16.80 -3.04
CA MET A 46 10.03 -16.99 -4.39
C MET A 46 11.14 -16.99 -5.44
N ASN A 47 10.80 -17.19 -6.72
CA ASN A 47 11.78 -17.20 -7.81
C ASN A 47 12.61 -15.90 -7.92
N SER A 48 12.09 -14.79 -7.38
CA SER A 48 12.74 -13.48 -7.31
C SER A 48 13.52 -13.23 -6.01
N GLY A 49 13.61 -14.23 -5.12
CA GLY A 49 14.19 -14.11 -3.78
C GLY A 49 13.17 -13.78 -2.68
N PRO A 50 13.63 -13.29 -1.51
CA PRO A 50 12.78 -12.96 -0.38
C PRO A 50 11.76 -11.89 -0.76
N THR A 51 10.48 -12.25 -0.68
CA THR A 51 9.36 -11.48 -1.23
C THR A 51 8.35 -11.15 -0.14
N MET A 52 7.85 -9.92 -0.13
CA MET A 52 6.68 -9.55 0.67
C MET A 52 5.41 -9.88 -0.12
N VAL A 53 4.61 -10.80 0.40
CA VAL A 53 3.34 -11.22 -0.24
C VAL A 53 2.17 -10.52 0.42
N LEU A 54 1.57 -9.55 -0.25
CA LEU A 54 0.38 -8.84 0.18
C LEU A 54 -0.87 -9.68 -0.06
N ALA A 55 -1.70 -9.82 0.97
CA ALA A 55 -2.97 -10.52 0.88
C ALA A 55 -4.04 -9.64 0.21
N LYS A 56 -4.50 -10.09 -0.96
CA LYS A 56 -5.69 -9.58 -1.64
C LYS A 56 -6.92 -10.26 -1.05
N SER A 57 -7.40 -9.74 0.06
CA SER A 57 -8.54 -10.32 0.79
C SER A 57 -9.57 -9.27 1.16
N ASP A 58 -10.80 -9.73 1.38
CA ASP A 58 -11.94 -8.93 1.85
C ASP A 58 -11.72 -8.31 3.25
N ARG A 59 -10.61 -8.65 3.90
CA ARG A 59 -10.20 -8.08 5.20
C ARG A 59 -9.43 -6.77 5.06
N LEU A 60 -9.31 -6.20 3.85
CA LEU A 60 -8.81 -4.84 3.67
C LEU A 60 -9.74 -3.88 4.43
N SER A 61 -9.28 -3.40 5.59
CA SER A 61 -9.95 -2.29 6.25
C SER A 61 -9.50 -1.01 5.55
N SER A 62 -10.35 -0.53 4.63
CA SER A 62 -10.19 0.75 3.97
C SER A 62 -11.07 1.82 4.62
N GLY A 63 -10.59 3.06 4.65
CA GLY A 63 -11.40 4.20 5.10
C GLY A 63 -12.47 4.66 4.09
N SER A 64 -12.50 4.10 2.87
CA SER A 64 -13.35 4.55 1.76
C SER A 64 -13.51 3.49 0.68
N ASN A 65 -14.73 3.30 0.17
CA ASN A 65 -15.04 2.40 -0.96
C ASN A 65 -14.19 2.64 -2.20
N VAL A 66 -13.73 3.88 -2.42
CA VAL A 66 -12.83 4.21 -3.53
C VAL A 66 -11.46 3.56 -3.32
N VAL A 67 -10.89 3.70 -2.12
CA VAL A 67 -9.59 3.11 -1.77
C VAL A 67 -9.65 1.59 -1.88
N GLU A 68 -10.74 0.98 -1.41
CA GLU A 68 -10.97 -0.45 -1.57
C GLU A 68 -10.99 -0.86 -3.06
N LYS A 69 -11.75 -0.16 -3.89
CA LYS A 69 -11.81 -0.42 -5.33
C LYS A 69 -10.44 -0.32 -5.99
N GLU A 70 -9.69 0.74 -5.69
CA GLU A 70 -8.34 0.94 -6.24
C GLU A 70 -7.37 -0.15 -5.75
N PHE A 71 -7.44 -0.55 -4.49
CA PHE A 71 -6.66 -1.68 -3.96
C PHE A 71 -6.99 -3.00 -4.68
N TRP A 72 -8.28 -3.28 -4.93
CA TRP A 72 -8.70 -4.46 -5.67
C TRP A 72 -8.23 -4.46 -7.14
N SER A 73 -7.91 -3.29 -7.69
CA SER A 73 -7.33 -3.17 -9.04
C SER A 73 -5.83 -3.46 -9.11
N LEU A 74 -5.16 -3.58 -7.96
CA LEU A 74 -3.72 -3.88 -7.90
C LEU A 74 -3.42 -5.29 -8.41
N THR A 75 -2.31 -5.41 -9.11
CA THR A 75 -1.69 -6.64 -9.60
C THR A 75 -0.22 -6.68 -9.19
N SER A 76 0.43 -7.84 -9.32
CA SER A 76 1.86 -7.95 -8.98
C SER A 76 2.76 -7.10 -9.88
N ASP A 77 2.30 -6.78 -11.10
CA ASP A 77 3.05 -5.95 -12.06
C ASP A 77 3.20 -4.50 -11.61
N ASP A 78 2.26 -4.01 -10.80
CA ASP A 78 2.29 -2.65 -10.25
C ASP A 78 3.50 -2.42 -9.33
N PHE A 79 4.11 -3.50 -8.84
CA PHE A 79 5.25 -3.47 -7.93
C PHE A 79 6.60 -3.77 -8.60
N TRP A 80 6.64 -3.92 -9.93
CA TRP A 80 7.86 -4.28 -10.66
C TRP A 80 9.02 -3.28 -10.47
N GLY A 81 8.71 -2.01 -10.22
CA GLY A 81 9.69 -0.93 -10.00
C GLY A 81 10.14 -0.74 -8.55
N PHE A 82 9.91 -1.74 -7.69
CA PHE A 82 10.32 -1.69 -6.29
C PHE A 82 11.74 -2.26 -6.16
N ASP A 83 12.53 -1.70 -5.25
CA ASP A 83 13.88 -2.20 -4.97
C ASP A 83 13.87 -3.62 -4.38
N ARG A 84 12.75 -4.00 -3.78
CA ARG A 84 12.54 -5.32 -3.18
C ARG A 84 11.26 -5.97 -3.73
N PRO A 85 11.25 -7.29 -3.94
CA PRO A 85 10.10 -7.98 -4.51
C PRO A 85 8.85 -7.86 -3.61
N VAL A 86 7.78 -7.34 -4.20
CA VAL A 86 6.44 -7.33 -3.60
C VAL A 86 5.49 -8.00 -4.57
N ARG A 87 4.67 -8.92 -4.08
CA ARG A 87 3.61 -9.55 -4.87
C ARG A 87 2.28 -9.39 -4.15
N ILE A 88 1.21 -9.26 -4.90
CA ILE A 88 -0.15 -9.27 -4.36
C ILE A 88 -0.86 -10.52 -4.84
N MET A 89 -1.46 -11.26 -3.91
CA MET A 89 -2.06 -12.57 -4.18
C MET A 89 -3.35 -12.75 -3.40
N THR A 90 -4.33 -13.40 -4.03
CA THR A 90 -5.46 -13.99 -3.33
C THR A 90 -5.02 -15.21 -2.52
N GLU A 91 -5.83 -15.64 -1.55
CA GLU A 91 -5.56 -16.86 -0.77
C GLU A 91 -5.47 -18.11 -1.66
N GLN A 92 -6.23 -18.16 -2.76
CA GLN A 92 -6.20 -19.28 -3.69
C GLN A 92 -4.87 -19.34 -4.47
N GLU A 93 -4.38 -18.20 -4.96
CA GLU A 93 -3.09 -18.09 -5.64
C GLU A 93 -1.94 -18.44 -4.68
N ALA A 94 -1.99 -17.91 -3.45
CA ALA A 94 -1.02 -18.21 -2.42
C ALA A 94 -0.95 -19.73 -2.13
N ASN A 95 -2.10 -20.38 -1.96
CA ASN A 95 -2.17 -21.84 -1.76
C ASN A 95 -1.60 -22.62 -2.95
N PHE A 96 -1.84 -22.16 -4.17
CA PHE A 96 -1.30 -22.81 -5.38
C PHE A 96 0.22 -22.66 -5.47
N GLU A 97 0.75 -21.51 -5.07
CA GLU A 97 2.20 -21.25 -5.01
C GLU A 97 2.86 -21.78 -3.71
N GLY A 98 2.11 -22.45 -2.83
CA GLY A 98 2.63 -23.01 -1.58
C GLY A 98 2.97 -21.97 -0.51
N VAL A 99 2.44 -20.75 -0.63
CA VAL A 99 2.61 -19.68 0.35
C VAL A 99 1.61 -19.85 1.49
N GLU A 100 2.12 -20.02 2.70
CA GLU A 100 1.29 -20.10 3.90
C GLU A 100 0.53 -18.79 4.13
N ARG A 101 -0.79 -18.88 4.28
CA ARG A 101 -1.67 -17.71 4.52
C ARG A 101 -1.18 -16.82 5.66
N GLU A 102 -0.62 -17.40 6.71
CA GLU A 102 -0.15 -16.67 7.88
C GLU A 102 1.09 -15.80 7.58
N LYS A 103 1.91 -16.19 6.60
CA LYS A 103 3.09 -15.44 6.16
C LYS A 103 2.72 -14.30 5.19
N MET A 104 1.49 -14.28 4.69
CA MET A 104 1.00 -13.16 3.88
C MET A 104 0.79 -11.92 4.77
N VAL A 105 0.95 -10.74 4.17
CA VAL A 105 0.77 -9.45 4.83
C VAL A 105 -0.64 -8.96 4.56
N SER A 106 -1.45 -8.88 5.62
CA SER A 106 -2.75 -8.19 5.54
C SER A 106 -2.53 -6.70 5.72
N LEU A 107 -3.09 -5.89 4.82
CA LEU A 107 -2.98 -4.43 4.87
C LEU A 107 -4.29 -3.79 5.35
N SER A 108 -4.17 -2.65 6.01
CA SER A 108 -5.23 -1.68 6.24
C SER A 108 -4.75 -0.33 5.76
N ILE A 109 -5.54 0.38 4.95
CA ILE A 109 -5.10 1.64 4.34
C ILE A 109 -6.21 2.67 4.53
N SER A 110 -5.89 3.76 5.19
CA SER A 110 -6.82 4.87 5.41
C SER A 110 -6.17 6.18 4.98
N PHE A 111 -6.89 6.93 4.16
CA PHE A 111 -6.45 8.24 3.69
C PHE A 111 -7.36 9.33 4.24
N ALA A 112 -6.75 10.45 4.61
CA ALA A 112 -7.41 11.68 5.03
C ALA A 112 -6.74 12.86 4.32
N GLY A 113 -7.17 13.15 3.09
CA GLY A 113 -6.55 14.17 2.24
C GLY A 113 -5.10 13.79 1.92
N ASP A 114 -4.16 14.63 2.35
CA ASP A 114 -2.72 14.43 2.15
C ASP A 114 -2.08 13.54 3.22
N GLN A 115 -2.87 12.90 4.07
CA GLN A 115 -2.39 11.99 5.12
C GLN A 115 -2.82 10.56 4.83
N CYS A 116 -1.97 9.60 5.16
CA CYS A 116 -2.25 8.18 5.06
C CYS A 116 -1.81 7.46 6.34
N ASN A 117 -2.61 6.49 6.78
CA ASN A 117 -2.21 5.50 7.76
C ASN A 117 -2.26 4.12 7.10
N LEU A 118 -1.09 3.48 7.06
CA LEU A 118 -0.88 2.12 6.58
C LEU A 118 -0.69 1.19 7.78
N GLY A 119 -1.65 0.31 8.01
CA GLY A 119 -1.55 -0.81 8.94
C GLY A 119 -1.12 -2.08 8.22
N PHE A 120 -0.36 -2.91 8.89
CA PHE A 120 -0.01 -4.24 8.40
C PHE A 120 0.01 -5.28 9.52
N THR A 121 -0.26 -6.53 9.16
CA THR A 121 -0.12 -7.69 10.04
C THR A 121 0.38 -8.90 9.27
N SER A 122 1.23 -9.72 9.89
CA SER A 122 1.74 -10.99 9.36
C SER A 122 2.30 -11.87 10.48
N THR A 123 2.42 -13.18 10.26
CA THR A 123 3.13 -14.11 11.15
C THR A 123 4.51 -14.42 10.58
N LEU A 124 5.55 -14.36 11.42
CA LEU A 124 6.93 -14.63 10.99
C LEU A 124 7.28 -16.12 10.98
N GLU A 125 8.14 -16.52 10.05
CA GLU A 125 8.57 -17.92 9.82
C GLU A 125 9.26 -18.56 11.04
N GLU A 126 9.92 -17.79 11.91
CA GLU A 126 10.63 -18.29 13.10
C GLU A 126 9.70 -18.77 14.25
N GLY A 127 8.40 -18.91 14.00
CA GLY A 127 7.45 -19.53 14.91
C GLY A 127 6.59 -18.52 15.66
N THR A 128 5.27 -18.58 15.45
CA THR A 128 4.17 -17.90 16.18
C THR A 128 4.34 -16.41 16.52
N ARG A 129 5.37 -15.74 16.03
CA ARG A 129 5.63 -14.32 16.28
C ARG A 129 4.76 -13.49 15.37
N PHE A 130 3.91 -12.70 15.98
CA PHE A 130 3.01 -11.80 15.26
C PHE A 130 3.73 -10.49 15.02
N PHE A 131 3.88 -10.14 13.75
CA PHE A 131 4.46 -8.89 13.30
C PHE A 131 3.37 -7.95 12.83
N GLN A 132 3.29 -6.78 13.44
CA GLN A 132 2.26 -5.80 13.13
C GLN A 132 2.75 -4.39 13.34
N GLY A 133 2.11 -3.45 12.66
CA GLY A 133 2.41 -2.06 12.89
C GLY A 133 1.49 -1.11 12.16
N TRP A 134 1.70 0.16 12.46
CA TRP A 134 1.08 1.28 11.79
C TRP A 134 2.18 2.25 11.35
N ILE A 135 2.06 2.74 10.12
CA ILE A 135 2.93 3.74 9.53
C ILE A 135 2.03 4.90 9.12
N SER A 136 2.37 6.09 9.59
CA SER A 136 1.74 7.34 9.18
C SER A 136 2.60 8.00 8.11
N LEU A 137 1.96 8.45 7.02
CA LEU A 137 2.61 9.10 5.90
C LEU A 137 1.89 10.39 5.57
N ASP A 138 2.64 11.42 5.19
CA ASP A 138 2.11 12.66 4.64
C ASP A 138 2.60 12.85 3.20
N ARG A 139 1.73 13.40 2.35
CA ARG A 139 2.04 13.72 0.96
C ARG A 139 2.87 15.00 0.89
N SER A 140 4.00 14.93 0.19
CA SER A 140 4.90 16.05 -0.07
C SER A 140 5.09 16.17 -1.58
N GLY A 141 4.16 16.86 -2.24
CA GLY A 141 4.10 16.92 -3.71
C GLY A 141 3.54 15.63 -4.30
N PHE A 142 4.33 14.93 -5.11
CA PHE A 142 3.97 13.63 -5.67
C PHE A 142 4.45 12.44 -4.83
N ASP A 143 5.26 12.70 -3.81
CA ASP A 143 5.85 11.66 -2.96
C ASP A 143 5.08 11.52 -1.64
N TRP A 144 5.06 10.31 -1.10
CA TRP A 144 4.58 10.03 0.25
C TRP A 144 5.78 9.87 1.18
N LYS A 145 5.76 10.52 2.34
CA LYS A 145 6.87 10.49 3.30
C LYS A 145 6.38 9.96 4.63
N VAL A 146 7.13 9.01 5.19
CA VAL A 146 6.86 8.48 6.52
C VAL A 146 7.06 9.56 7.57
N THR A 147 6.02 9.85 8.34
CA THR A 147 6.02 10.85 9.42
C THR A 147 5.91 10.22 10.81
N GLY A 148 5.43 8.98 10.88
CA GLY A 148 5.34 8.23 12.12
C GLY A 148 5.33 6.72 11.88
N LYS A 149 5.80 5.96 12.86
CA LYS A 149 5.72 4.50 12.83
C LYS A 149 5.61 3.92 14.24
N ASN A 150 4.82 2.87 14.37
CA ASN A 150 4.68 2.06 15.58
C ASN A 150 4.62 0.60 15.16
N ILE A 151 5.79 -0.04 15.16
CA ILE A 151 5.99 -1.41 14.67
C ILE A 151 6.34 -2.30 15.86
N ARG A 152 5.75 -3.48 15.91
CA ARG A 152 5.87 -4.41 17.02
C ARG A 152 5.98 -5.83 16.49
N SER A 153 6.92 -6.58 17.08
CA SER A 153 6.98 -8.04 16.99
C SER A 153 6.66 -8.59 18.38
N ARG A 154 5.74 -9.55 18.46
CA ARG A 154 5.34 -10.21 19.72
C ARG A 154 5.39 -11.71 19.57
#